data_AF-A0A1Y3SSU7-F1
#
_entry.id   AF-A0A1Y3SSU7-F1
#
_cell.length_a   1.000
_cell.length_b   1.000
_cell.length_c   1.000
_cell.angle_alpha   90.00
_cell.angle_beta   90.00
_cell.angle_gamma   90.00
#
_symmetry.space_group_name_H-M   'P 1'
#
loop_
_entity.id
_entity.type
_entity.pdbx_description
1 polymer ?
#
loop_
_entity_poly.entity_id
_entity_poly.type
_entity_poly.pdbx_seq_one_letter_code
_entity_poly.pdbx_strand_id
1 'polypeptide(L)'
;MKITELGISLFTVGKIRAVENESFGVYYLSEPEFEIRPIAEKLFPIFQYEKEYFNDPDAQFKVFLRRDPFVISNGGSACRYAFISGYSAFGGFDPDKWFNVLIHEMTHTWPYMDDNNVGEGTWFLEEATEYYCTWLPYIGGFLDDEFTVKCLNEKIGRRYYQNPFRETPNMEIPKIQWKERLAQECPYGRGFLYLANTEAQLRRAGKGSIDDIVKQFGWDRPMHPADWKAFLQERLGREAVVQFEEMTAGKFLEPDPDIFENRFQVVKDEIELNGQKVTSYHFETKR
;
A
#
# COMPACT_ATOMS: atom_id res chain seq x y z
N MET A 1 0.50 -27.09 -9.58
CA MET A 1 1.50 -26.09 -9.17
C MET A 1 2.54 -25.98 -10.27
N LYS A 2 2.64 -24.83 -10.93
CA LYS A 2 3.68 -24.54 -11.95
C LYS A 2 5.04 -24.36 -11.24
N ILE A 3 6.16 -24.59 -11.95
CA ILE A 3 7.52 -24.43 -11.37
C ILE A 3 7.74 -23.01 -10.82
N THR A 4 7.14 -22.00 -11.46
CA THR A 4 7.19 -20.61 -11.02
C THR A 4 6.49 -20.37 -9.68
N GLU A 5 5.43 -21.13 -9.37
CA GLU A 5 4.69 -21.01 -8.10
C GLU A 5 5.47 -21.58 -6.90
N LEU A 6 6.31 -22.60 -7.13
CA LEU A 6 7.19 -23.16 -6.10
C LEU A 6 8.23 -22.15 -5.59
N GLY A 7 8.74 -21.29 -6.48
CA GLY A 7 9.78 -20.31 -6.15
C GLY A 7 9.31 -19.16 -5.24
N ILE A 8 7.99 -18.95 -5.17
CA ILE A 8 7.33 -17.88 -4.38
C ILE A 8 6.40 -18.45 -3.30
N SER A 9 6.65 -19.70 -2.89
CA SER A 9 5.90 -20.36 -1.82
C SER A 9 6.60 -20.22 -0.48
N LEU A 10 5.87 -19.83 0.55
CA LEU A 10 6.36 -19.78 1.93
C LEU A 10 6.00 -21.08 2.66
N PHE A 11 6.99 -21.68 3.33
CA PHE A 11 6.82 -22.86 4.16
C PHE A 11 7.21 -22.55 5.60
N THR A 12 6.33 -22.89 6.55
CA THR A 12 6.67 -22.90 7.98
C THR A 12 6.44 -24.30 8.53
N VAL A 13 7.36 -24.79 9.38
CA VAL A 13 7.30 -26.14 9.94
C VAL A 13 7.56 -26.08 11.44
N GLY A 14 6.69 -26.72 12.22
CA GLY A 14 6.83 -26.80 13.67
C GLY A 14 5.49 -27.02 14.38
N LYS A 15 5.46 -26.74 15.69
CA LYS A 15 4.21 -26.71 16.46
C LYS A 15 3.53 -25.36 16.24
N ILE A 16 2.61 -25.33 15.29
CA ILE A 16 1.95 -24.10 14.84
C ILE A 16 0.64 -23.92 15.63
N ARG A 17 0.43 -22.72 16.15
CA ARG A 17 -0.87 -22.22 16.62
C ARG A 17 -1.49 -21.35 15.53
N ALA A 18 -2.82 -21.21 15.53
CA ALA A 18 -3.53 -20.45 14.52
C ALA A 18 -4.72 -19.68 15.10
N VAL A 19 -4.97 -18.51 14.50
CA VAL A 19 -6.26 -17.82 14.52
C VAL A 19 -6.69 -17.68 13.08
N GLU A 20 -7.74 -18.40 12.68
CA GLU A 20 -8.16 -18.51 11.28
C GLU A 20 -9.68 -18.46 11.12
N ASN A 21 -10.11 -17.97 9.97
CA ASN A 21 -11.48 -17.98 9.50
C ASN A 21 -11.46 -18.16 7.98
N GLU A 22 -11.89 -19.33 7.51
CA GLU A 22 -12.04 -19.71 6.10
C GLU A 22 -10.90 -19.20 5.18
N SER A 23 -11.05 -17.99 4.66
CA SER A 23 -10.16 -17.33 3.70
C SER A 23 -8.92 -16.67 4.32
N PHE A 24 -8.87 -16.37 5.61
CA PHE A 24 -7.73 -15.69 6.26
C PHE A 24 -7.22 -16.46 7.48
N GLY A 25 -5.90 -16.50 7.69
CA GLY A 25 -5.34 -17.13 8.88
C GLY A 25 -3.99 -16.55 9.31
N VAL A 26 -3.80 -16.41 10.62
CA VAL A 26 -2.54 -16.05 11.24
C VAL A 26 -1.98 -17.25 12.01
N TYR A 27 -0.79 -17.67 11.63
CA TYR A 27 -0.10 -18.86 12.13
C TYR A 27 1.17 -18.44 12.86
N TYR A 28 1.43 -19.03 14.03
CA TYR A 28 2.56 -18.62 14.87
C TYR A 28 3.20 -19.80 15.61
N LEU A 29 4.54 -19.81 15.65
CA LEU A 29 5.34 -20.90 16.24
C LEU A 29 5.55 -20.74 17.75
N SER A 30 5.36 -19.54 18.28
CA SER A 30 5.52 -19.20 19.70
C SER A 30 4.49 -18.17 20.07
N GLU A 31 4.00 -18.16 21.31
CA GLU A 31 3.06 -17.11 21.73
C GLU A 31 3.78 -15.75 21.63
N PRO A 32 3.23 -14.75 20.94
CA PRO A 32 3.72 -13.40 21.07
C PRO A 32 3.26 -12.79 22.39
N GLU A 33 3.86 -11.65 22.71
CA GLU A 33 3.55 -10.89 23.94
C GLU A 33 2.30 -10.01 23.80
N PHE A 34 1.68 -10.00 22.61
CA PHE A 34 0.44 -9.29 22.30
C PHE A 34 -0.68 -10.27 21.97
N GLU A 35 -1.92 -9.84 22.12
CA GLU A 35 -3.08 -10.67 21.77
C GLU A 35 -3.27 -10.70 20.24
N ILE A 36 -2.90 -11.81 19.58
CA ILE A 36 -3.09 -11.96 18.12
C ILE A 36 -4.58 -11.98 17.77
N ARG A 37 -5.38 -12.67 18.59
CA ARG A 37 -6.77 -12.99 18.25
C ARG A 37 -7.62 -11.76 17.90
N PRO A 38 -7.67 -10.70 18.72
CA PRO A 38 -8.43 -9.50 18.37
C PRO A 38 -7.98 -8.85 17.06
N ILE A 39 -6.68 -8.88 16.77
CA ILE A 39 -6.15 -8.31 15.53
C ILE A 39 -6.57 -9.15 14.32
N ALA A 40 -6.42 -10.47 14.39
CA ALA A 40 -6.84 -11.38 13.32
C ALA A 40 -8.35 -11.31 13.08
N GLU A 41 -9.16 -11.28 14.14
CA GLU A 41 -10.62 -11.20 14.04
C GLU A 41 -11.10 -9.89 13.41
N LYS A 42 -10.37 -8.77 13.63
CA LYS A 42 -10.64 -7.48 12.95
C LYS A 42 -10.30 -7.53 11.45
N LEU A 43 -9.34 -8.34 11.05
CA LEU A 43 -8.89 -8.47 9.66
C LEU A 43 -9.79 -9.38 8.81
N PHE A 44 -10.45 -10.37 9.41
CA PHE A 44 -11.33 -11.30 8.68
C PHE A 44 -12.38 -10.61 7.79
N PRO A 45 -13.21 -9.68 8.29
CA PRO A 45 -14.22 -9.04 7.45
C PRO A 45 -13.61 -8.08 6.43
N ILE A 46 -12.45 -7.49 6.70
CA ILE A 46 -11.73 -6.62 5.76
C ILE A 46 -11.24 -7.44 4.58
N PHE A 47 -10.55 -8.56 4.83
CA PHE A 47 -10.09 -9.45 3.76
C PHE A 47 -11.25 -9.99 2.92
N GLN A 48 -12.36 -10.36 3.58
CA GLN A 48 -13.57 -10.81 2.90
C GLN A 48 -14.17 -9.71 2.00
N TYR A 49 -14.17 -8.46 2.45
CA TYR A 49 -14.63 -7.34 1.64
C TYR A 49 -13.71 -7.07 0.45
N GLU A 50 -12.39 -7.10 0.63
CA GLU A 50 -11.43 -6.87 -0.45
C GLU A 50 -11.50 -7.97 -1.52
N LYS A 51 -11.63 -9.24 -1.14
CA LYS A 51 -11.77 -10.33 -2.13
C LYS A 51 -13.06 -10.20 -2.95
N GLU A 52 -14.15 -9.73 -2.35
CA GLU A 52 -15.40 -9.46 -3.07
C GLU A 52 -15.23 -8.24 -3.99
N TYR A 53 -14.57 -7.19 -3.50
CA TYR A 53 -14.30 -5.97 -4.26
C TYR A 53 -13.49 -6.24 -5.53
N PHE A 54 -12.48 -7.10 -5.45
CA PHE A 54 -11.61 -7.50 -6.57
C PHE A 54 -12.13 -8.74 -7.33
N ASN A 55 -13.30 -9.27 -6.97
CA ASN A 55 -13.93 -10.42 -7.63
C ASN A 55 -13.03 -11.68 -7.65
N ASP A 56 -12.35 -11.97 -6.53
CA ASP A 56 -11.50 -13.15 -6.31
C ASP A 56 -12.07 -13.99 -5.15
N PRO A 57 -13.21 -14.69 -5.33
CA PRO A 57 -13.88 -15.41 -4.25
C PRO A 57 -13.03 -16.55 -3.65
N ASP A 58 -12.05 -17.04 -4.41
CA ASP A 58 -11.15 -18.13 -4.04
C ASP A 58 -9.89 -17.65 -3.30
N ALA A 59 -9.68 -16.32 -3.19
CA ALA A 59 -8.55 -15.75 -2.48
C ALA A 59 -8.47 -16.26 -1.04
N GLN A 60 -7.28 -16.73 -0.67
CA GLN A 60 -6.93 -17.05 0.70
C GLN A 60 -5.63 -16.36 1.06
N PHE A 61 -5.51 -15.85 2.30
CA PHE A 61 -4.30 -15.21 2.76
C PHE A 61 -3.80 -15.80 4.07
N LYS A 62 -2.50 -16.11 4.13
CA LYS A 62 -1.87 -16.82 5.25
C LYS A 62 -0.70 -16.00 5.79
N VAL A 63 -0.80 -15.58 7.05
CA VAL A 63 0.25 -14.85 7.75
C VAL A 63 1.03 -15.83 8.62
N PHE A 64 2.36 -15.85 8.50
CA PHE A 64 3.25 -16.67 9.30
C PHE A 64 4.11 -15.79 10.21
N LEU A 65 4.01 -16.01 11.52
CA LEU A 65 4.75 -15.27 12.52
C LEU A 65 5.83 -16.13 13.17
N ARG A 66 7.02 -15.55 13.24
CA ARG A 66 8.16 -16.10 13.96
C ARG A 66 8.65 -15.14 15.04
N ARG A 67 9.08 -15.69 16.16
CA ARG A 67 9.77 -14.93 17.20
C ARG A 67 11.22 -14.71 16.76
N ASP A 68 11.61 -13.46 16.58
CA ASP A 68 12.96 -13.08 16.20
C ASP A 68 13.81 -12.79 17.46
N PRO A 69 15.07 -13.25 17.52
CA PRO A 69 15.95 -13.09 18.68
C PRO A 69 16.58 -11.68 18.77
N PHE A 70 15.91 -10.65 18.26
CA PHE A 70 16.41 -9.29 18.14
C PHE A 70 15.48 -8.29 18.84
N VAL A 71 16.05 -7.21 19.39
CA VAL A 71 15.29 -6.13 20.04
C VAL A 71 14.34 -5.45 19.05
N ILE A 72 14.83 -5.19 17.83
CA ILE A 72 14.05 -4.63 16.73
C ILE A 72 13.73 -5.76 15.77
N SER A 73 12.44 -6.00 15.55
CA SER A 73 11.92 -6.98 14.61
C SER A 73 10.70 -6.40 13.91
N ASN A 74 10.88 -6.00 12.67
CA ASN A 74 9.87 -5.36 11.84
C ASN A 74 10.01 -5.73 10.35
N GLY A 75 10.82 -6.76 10.06
CA GLY A 75 11.02 -7.27 8.71
C GLY A 75 9.96 -8.29 8.34
N GLY A 76 9.53 -8.25 7.08
CA GLY A 76 8.61 -9.22 6.51
C GLY A 76 8.92 -9.50 5.05
N SER A 77 8.27 -10.52 4.51
CA SER A 77 8.32 -10.82 3.08
C SER A 77 6.95 -11.35 2.66
N ALA A 78 6.39 -10.74 1.63
CA ALA A 78 5.11 -11.14 1.06
C ALA A 78 5.27 -11.95 -0.22
N CYS A 79 4.28 -12.78 -0.46
CA CYS A 79 3.95 -13.45 -1.71
C CYS A 79 2.45 -13.23 -1.92
N ARG A 80 1.93 -13.45 -3.14
CA ARG A 80 0.53 -13.15 -3.52
C ARG A 80 -0.51 -13.51 -2.45
N TYR A 81 -0.38 -14.67 -1.80
CA TYR A 81 -1.36 -15.21 -0.86
C TYR A 81 -0.78 -15.49 0.54
N ALA A 82 0.41 -14.97 0.83
CA ALA A 82 1.05 -15.24 2.11
C ALA A 82 2.03 -14.14 2.52
N PHE A 83 2.15 -13.93 3.82
CA PHE A 83 3.11 -13.01 4.40
C PHE A 83 3.85 -13.68 5.54
N ILE A 84 5.17 -13.52 5.62
CA ILE A 84 5.95 -13.94 6.79
C ILE A 84 6.55 -12.72 7.47
N SER A 85 6.37 -12.61 8.79
CA SER A 85 6.93 -11.51 9.59
C SER A 85 7.53 -12.01 10.89
N GLY A 86 8.59 -11.33 11.33
CA GLY A 86 9.16 -11.49 12.66
C GLY A 86 8.48 -10.59 13.69
N TYR A 87 8.41 -11.02 14.95
CA TYR A 87 8.16 -10.16 16.11
C TYR A 87 9.28 -10.32 17.15
N SER A 88 9.57 -9.23 17.87
CA SER A 88 10.72 -9.16 18.79
C SER A 88 10.53 -10.09 19.99
N ALA A 89 11.61 -10.79 20.37
CA ALA A 89 11.67 -11.55 21.62
C ALA A 89 11.76 -10.67 22.88
N PHE A 90 11.85 -9.34 22.72
CA PHE A 90 12.03 -8.36 23.80
C PHE A 90 10.84 -7.42 23.95
N GLY A 91 9.70 -7.71 23.30
CA GLY A 91 8.51 -6.88 23.32
C GLY A 91 8.59 -5.66 22.39
N GLY A 92 7.87 -4.59 22.74
CA GLY A 92 7.81 -3.36 21.93
C GLY A 92 6.90 -3.46 20.70
N PHE A 93 5.97 -4.41 20.72
CA PHE A 93 5.00 -4.61 19.66
C PHE A 93 3.89 -3.55 19.72
N ASP A 94 3.59 -2.93 18.58
CA ASP A 94 2.49 -1.99 18.40
C ASP A 94 1.37 -2.69 17.61
N PRO A 95 0.24 -3.04 18.27
CA PRO A 95 -0.89 -3.73 17.63
C PRO A 95 -1.50 -2.95 16.46
N ASP A 96 -1.61 -1.63 16.56
CA ASP A 96 -2.22 -0.81 15.51
C ASP A 96 -1.30 -0.75 14.29
N LYS A 97 0.00 -0.58 14.53
CA LYS A 97 1.00 -0.59 13.45
C LYS A 97 1.00 -1.94 12.74
N TRP A 98 0.94 -3.03 13.49
CA TRP A 98 0.92 -4.36 12.89
C TRP A 98 -0.38 -4.67 12.17
N PHE A 99 -1.53 -4.25 12.70
CA PHE A 99 -2.81 -4.29 12.02
C PHE A 99 -2.73 -3.57 10.67
N ASN A 100 -2.19 -2.34 10.63
CA ASN A 100 -2.01 -1.57 9.39
C ASN A 100 -1.06 -2.28 8.40
N VAL A 101 0.04 -2.86 8.89
CA VAL A 101 0.92 -3.69 8.06
C VAL A 101 0.15 -4.87 7.48
N LEU A 102 -0.63 -5.61 8.25
CA LEU A 102 -1.35 -6.77 7.71
C LEU A 102 -2.40 -6.41 6.66
N ILE A 103 -3.07 -5.26 6.77
CA ILE A 103 -3.96 -4.77 5.69
C ILE A 103 -3.16 -4.50 4.42
N HIS A 104 -2.01 -3.82 4.53
CA HIS A 104 -1.12 -3.61 3.40
C HIS A 104 -0.71 -4.93 2.74
N GLU A 105 -0.21 -5.87 3.53
CA GLU A 105 0.34 -7.13 3.01
C GLU A 105 -0.74 -8.02 2.39
N MET A 106 -1.97 -8.05 2.93
CA MET A 106 -3.06 -8.80 2.30
C MET A 106 -3.56 -8.13 1.03
N THR A 107 -3.51 -6.79 0.93
CA THR A 107 -3.93 -6.04 -0.26
C THR A 107 -3.04 -6.37 -1.47
N HIS A 108 -1.76 -6.69 -1.27
CA HIS A 108 -0.84 -7.14 -2.35
C HIS A 108 -1.35 -8.36 -3.14
N THR A 109 -2.40 -9.04 -2.66
CA THR A 109 -3.08 -10.12 -3.38
C THR A 109 -3.55 -9.70 -4.77
N TRP A 110 -4.01 -8.45 -4.95
CA TRP A 110 -4.74 -8.04 -6.17
C TRP A 110 -3.99 -7.06 -7.08
N PRO A 111 -3.60 -5.84 -6.65
CA PRO A 111 -2.98 -4.88 -7.57
C PRO A 111 -1.63 -5.42 -8.07
N TYR A 112 -1.48 -5.58 -9.38
CA TYR A 112 -0.25 -6.09 -9.97
C TYR A 112 0.08 -5.42 -11.30
N MET A 113 1.31 -4.91 -11.41
CA MET A 113 1.93 -4.43 -12.63
C MET A 113 3.22 -5.21 -12.88
N ASP A 114 3.48 -5.52 -14.14
CA ASP A 114 4.74 -6.13 -14.57
C ASP A 114 5.91 -5.17 -14.29
N ASP A 115 6.95 -5.70 -13.65
CA ASP A 115 8.16 -4.96 -13.28
C ASP A 115 9.43 -5.71 -13.74
N ASN A 116 9.35 -6.35 -14.91
CA ASN A 116 10.48 -7.07 -15.51
C ASN A 116 11.71 -6.16 -15.72
N ASN A 117 11.49 -4.87 -15.95
CA ASN A 117 12.54 -3.85 -15.86
C ASN A 117 12.32 -3.02 -14.59
N VAL A 118 13.12 -3.33 -13.55
CA VAL A 118 13.00 -2.72 -12.22
C VAL A 118 12.91 -1.20 -12.32
N GLY A 119 11.81 -0.65 -11.79
CA GLY A 119 11.50 0.78 -11.77
C GLY A 119 10.36 1.17 -12.70
N GLU A 120 10.04 0.36 -13.70
CA GLU A 120 8.94 0.63 -14.64
C GLU A 120 7.56 0.29 -14.06
N GLY A 121 7.47 -0.83 -13.34
CA GLY A 121 6.25 -1.27 -12.64
C GLY A 121 6.32 -1.09 -11.13
N THR A 122 7.51 -0.88 -10.58
CA THR A 122 7.75 -0.74 -9.13
C THR A 122 6.88 0.33 -8.49
N TRP A 123 6.63 1.43 -9.22
CA TRP A 123 5.75 2.50 -8.72
C TRP A 123 4.39 1.89 -8.36
N PHE A 124 3.71 1.27 -9.32
CA PHE A 124 2.34 0.81 -9.13
C PHE A 124 2.16 -0.24 -8.03
N LEU A 125 3.08 -1.21 -7.89
CA LEU A 125 2.88 -2.36 -6.98
C LEU A 125 2.65 -1.93 -5.53
N GLU A 126 3.55 -1.11 -5.00
CA GLU A 126 3.45 -0.64 -3.63
C GLU A 126 2.41 0.46 -3.50
N GLU A 127 2.34 1.35 -4.48
CA GLU A 127 1.53 2.56 -4.40
C GLU A 127 0.03 2.26 -4.54
N ALA A 128 -0.35 1.32 -5.41
CA ALA A 128 -1.72 0.84 -5.51
C ALA A 128 -2.14 0.06 -4.25
N THR A 129 -1.21 -0.72 -3.69
CA THR A 129 -1.45 -1.42 -2.43
C THR A 129 -1.70 -0.43 -1.30
N GLU A 130 -0.87 0.59 -1.17
CA GLU A 130 -1.05 1.68 -0.20
C GLU A 130 -2.40 2.40 -0.37
N TYR A 131 -2.84 2.59 -1.62
CA TYR A 131 -4.13 3.22 -1.92
C TYR A 131 -5.30 2.35 -1.45
N TYR A 132 -5.35 1.10 -1.91
CA TYR A 132 -6.47 0.21 -1.63
C TYR A 132 -6.51 -0.24 -0.16
N CYS A 133 -5.36 -0.48 0.47
CA CYS A 133 -5.28 -0.86 1.89
C CYS A 133 -5.73 0.26 2.83
N THR A 134 -5.76 1.51 2.36
CA THR A 134 -6.28 2.65 3.12
C THR A 134 -7.74 2.90 2.80
N TRP A 135 -8.07 2.95 1.51
CA TRP A 135 -9.35 3.44 1.06
C TRP A 135 -10.45 2.40 1.20
N LEU A 136 -10.19 1.13 0.84
CA LEU A 136 -11.22 0.08 0.86
C LEU A 136 -11.75 -0.22 2.26
N PRO A 137 -10.90 -0.42 3.29
CA PRO A 137 -11.43 -0.71 4.62
C PRO A 137 -12.22 0.47 5.19
N TYR A 138 -11.87 1.70 4.80
CA TYR A 138 -12.60 2.90 5.19
C TYR A 138 -13.97 3.00 4.51
N ILE A 139 -14.06 2.90 3.17
CA ILE A 139 -15.35 2.96 2.48
C ILE A 139 -16.24 1.74 2.76
N GLY A 140 -15.63 0.61 3.13
CA GLY A 140 -16.32 -0.59 3.61
C GLY A 140 -16.88 -0.46 5.03
N GLY A 141 -16.55 0.63 5.74
CA GLY A 141 -17.05 0.92 7.10
C GLY A 141 -16.33 0.14 8.21
N PHE A 142 -15.14 -0.41 7.94
CA PHE A 142 -14.34 -1.16 8.92
C PHE A 142 -13.39 -0.26 9.73
N LEU A 143 -13.05 0.91 9.19
CA LEU A 143 -12.18 1.90 9.82
C LEU A 143 -12.90 3.24 9.95
N ASP A 144 -12.61 3.98 11.02
CA ASP A 144 -13.15 5.32 11.26
C ASP A 144 -12.26 6.43 10.67
N ASP A 145 -12.77 7.67 10.72
CA ASP A 145 -12.07 8.84 10.20
C ASP A 145 -10.73 9.09 10.91
N GLU A 146 -10.66 8.90 12.24
CA GLU A 146 -9.46 9.17 13.03
C GLU A 146 -8.31 8.22 12.66
N PHE A 147 -8.58 6.92 12.61
CA PHE A 147 -7.63 5.91 12.20
C PHE A 147 -7.19 6.12 10.75
N THR A 148 -8.14 6.44 9.87
CA THR A 148 -7.86 6.64 8.44
C THR A 148 -6.99 7.88 8.22
N VAL A 149 -7.30 9.02 8.86
CA VAL A 149 -6.46 10.24 8.79
C VAL A 149 -5.05 9.98 9.32
N LYS A 150 -4.90 9.21 10.41
CA LYS A 150 -3.57 8.80 10.90
C LYS A 150 -2.80 8.02 9.84
N CYS A 151 -3.45 7.07 9.16
CA CYS A 151 -2.83 6.28 8.08
C CYS A 151 -2.46 7.17 6.89
N LEU A 152 -3.37 8.05 6.45
CA LEU A 152 -3.11 9.00 5.37
C LEU A 152 -1.87 9.84 5.66
N ASN A 153 -1.81 10.45 6.85
CA ASN A 153 -0.70 11.31 7.25
C ASN A 153 0.63 10.56 7.41
N GLU A 154 0.61 9.29 7.82
CA GLU A 154 1.82 8.45 7.82
C GLU A 154 2.36 8.27 6.39
N LYS A 155 1.46 7.97 5.44
CA LYS A 155 1.81 7.68 4.05
C LYS A 155 2.26 8.94 3.29
N ILE A 156 1.50 10.03 3.32
CA ILE A 156 1.87 11.24 2.58
C ILE A 156 2.87 12.14 3.31
N GLY A 157 2.90 12.11 4.64
CA GLY A 157 3.80 12.95 5.44
C GLY A 157 5.23 12.45 5.36
N ARG A 158 5.57 11.43 6.16
CA ARG A 158 6.94 10.90 6.26
C ARG A 158 7.40 10.24 4.96
N ARG A 159 6.53 9.48 4.30
CA ARG A 159 6.90 8.73 3.09
C ARG A 159 6.85 9.59 1.83
N TYR A 160 6.44 10.85 1.87
CA TYR A 160 6.52 11.73 0.70
C TYR A 160 6.89 13.18 1.02
N TYR A 161 6.00 13.99 1.60
CA TYR A 161 6.22 15.44 1.71
C TYR A 161 7.43 15.84 2.55
N GLN A 162 7.69 15.11 3.63
CA GLN A 162 8.82 15.29 4.54
C GLN A 162 10.05 14.47 4.11
N ASN A 163 9.97 13.74 2.99
CA ASN A 163 11.03 12.87 2.53
C ASN A 163 12.10 13.68 1.76
N PRO A 164 13.38 13.59 2.11
CA PRO A 164 14.45 14.30 1.39
C PRO A 164 14.58 13.85 -0.08
N PHE A 165 14.03 12.68 -0.44
CA PHE A 165 14.03 12.15 -1.80
C PHE A 165 12.74 12.45 -2.58
N ARG A 166 11.84 13.30 -2.05
CA ARG A 166 10.53 13.59 -2.68
C ARG A 166 10.59 14.13 -4.11
N GLU A 167 11.72 14.72 -4.49
CA GLU A 167 12.00 15.25 -5.83
C GLU A 167 12.94 14.34 -6.66
N THR A 168 13.34 13.19 -6.11
CA THR A 168 14.18 12.21 -6.82
C THR A 168 13.33 11.41 -7.81
N PRO A 169 13.72 11.29 -9.10
CA PRO A 169 13.00 10.48 -10.08
C PRO A 169 12.89 9.01 -9.69
N ASN A 170 11.79 8.35 -10.06
CA ASN A 170 11.54 6.94 -9.73
C ASN A 170 12.66 6.02 -10.25
N MET A 171 13.22 6.30 -11.43
CA MET A 171 14.33 5.52 -12.01
C MET A 171 15.67 5.69 -11.28
N GLU A 172 15.80 6.70 -10.42
CA GLU A 172 17.01 6.95 -9.63
C GLU A 172 16.93 6.32 -8.23
N ILE A 173 15.72 6.12 -7.68
CA ILE A 173 15.49 5.53 -6.36
C ILE A 173 16.11 4.12 -6.22
N PRO A 174 15.97 3.19 -7.20
CA PRO A 174 16.53 1.83 -7.09
C PRO A 174 18.04 1.80 -6.83
N LYS A 175 18.78 2.85 -7.23
CA LYS A 175 20.23 2.94 -7.07
C LYS A 175 20.66 3.16 -5.60
N ILE A 176 19.74 3.65 -4.76
CA ILE A 176 20.02 4.04 -3.36
C ILE A 176 19.09 3.42 -2.33
N GLN A 177 17.96 2.82 -2.74
CA GLN A 177 16.94 2.29 -1.83
C GLN A 177 17.47 1.27 -0.79
N TRP A 178 18.48 0.48 -1.15
CA TRP A 178 19.10 -0.50 -0.25
C TRP A 178 20.11 0.11 0.73
N LYS A 179 20.46 1.39 0.55
CA LYS A 179 21.36 2.15 1.42
C LYS A 179 20.58 3.14 2.30
N GLU A 180 19.49 3.68 1.77
CA GLU A 180 18.70 4.74 2.40
C GLU A 180 17.22 4.34 2.46
N ARG A 181 16.74 4.05 3.68
CA ARG A 181 15.35 3.62 3.90
C ARG A 181 14.32 4.67 3.45
N LEU A 182 14.62 5.96 3.62
CA LEU A 182 13.73 7.02 3.15
C LEU A 182 13.63 7.05 1.62
N ALA A 183 14.70 6.70 0.89
CA ALA A 183 14.62 6.58 -0.56
C ALA A 183 13.69 5.43 -0.95
N GLN A 184 13.78 4.29 -0.26
CA GLN A 184 12.87 3.15 -0.48
C GLN A 184 11.40 3.51 -0.20
N GLU A 185 11.12 4.27 0.87
CA GLU A 185 9.75 4.61 1.26
C GLU A 185 9.15 5.73 0.38
N CYS A 186 9.98 6.54 -0.29
CA CYS A 186 9.50 7.71 -1.04
C CYS A 186 8.46 7.41 -2.14
N PRO A 187 8.64 6.37 -2.98
CA PRO A 187 7.67 6.03 -4.00
C PRO A 187 6.28 5.72 -3.42
N TYR A 188 6.22 4.96 -2.33
CA TYR A 188 4.97 4.54 -1.65
C TYR A 188 4.03 5.72 -1.42
N GLY A 189 4.52 6.79 -0.78
CA GLY A 189 3.71 7.97 -0.50
C GLY A 189 3.39 8.81 -1.74
N ARG A 190 4.33 8.88 -2.71
CA ARG A 190 4.18 9.63 -3.95
C ARG A 190 3.10 9.02 -4.84
N GLY A 191 3.18 7.72 -5.10
CA GLY A 191 2.22 7.06 -5.97
C GLY A 191 0.86 6.87 -5.31
N PHE A 192 0.81 6.65 -3.99
CA PHE A 192 -0.44 6.69 -3.23
C PHE A 192 -1.22 7.99 -3.53
N LEU A 193 -0.55 9.13 -3.39
CA LEU A 193 -1.16 10.43 -3.65
C LEU A 193 -1.53 10.59 -5.13
N TYR A 194 -0.66 10.16 -6.04
CA TYR A 194 -0.93 10.20 -7.48
C TYR A 194 -2.17 9.40 -7.88
N LEU A 195 -2.33 8.17 -7.36
CA LEU A 195 -3.49 7.32 -7.63
C LEU A 195 -4.77 7.93 -7.04
N ALA A 196 -4.70 8.47 -5.82
CA ALA A 196 -5.83 9.17 -5.20
C ALA A 196 -6.24 10.43 -5.98
N ASN A 197 -5.28 11.20 -6.48
CA ASN A 197 -5.54 12.34 -7.37
C ASN A 197 -6.16 11.89 -8.68
N THR A 198 -5.63 10.83 -9.30
CA THR A 198 -6.13 10.29 -10.57
C THR A 198 -7.57 9.80 -10.41
N GLU A 199 -7.89 9.11 -9.31
CA GLU A 199 -9.27 8.72 -8.99
C GLU A 199 -10.20 9.94 -8.89
N ALA A 200 -9.78 10.98 -8.17
CA ALA A 200 -10.57 12.20 -8.03
C ALA A 200 -10.82 12.89 -9.38
N GLN A 201 -9.81 12.94 -10.25
CA GLN A 201 -9.91 13.50 -11.60
C GLN A 201 -10.88 12.69 -12.48
N LEU A 202 -10.75 11.36 -12.49
CA LEU A 202 -11.64 10.46 -13.24
C LEU A 202 -13.09 10.63 -12.80
N ARG A 203 -13.32 10.67 -11.49
CA ARG A 203 -14.66 10.84 -10.92
C ARG A 203 -15.27 12.19 -11.28
N ARG A 204 -14.53 13.29 -11.09
CA ARG A 204 -14.97 14.64 -11.42
C ARG A 204 -15.28 14.80 -12.92
N ALA A 205 -14.52 14.14 -13.78
CA ALA A 205 -14.76 14.13 -15.22
C ALA A 205 -15.92 13.22 -15.65
N GLY A 206 -16.48 12.40 -14.76
CA GLY A 206 -17.47 11.38 -15.11
C GLY A 206 -16.90 10.28 -16.00
N LYS A 207 -15.61 9.95 -15.84
CA LYS A 207 -14.83 9.05 -16.71
C LYS A 207 -14.46 7.73 -16.03
N GLY A 208 -15.22 7.34 -15.02
CA GLY A 208 -15.03 6.08 -14.30
C GLY A 208 -14.11 6.23 -13.08
N SER A 209 -13.34 5.18 -12.81
CA SER A 209 -12.46 5.04 -11.66
C SER A 209 -11.17 4.32 -12.07
N ILE A 210 -10.10 4.46 -11.28
CA ILE A 210 -8.88 3.65 -11.43
C ILE A 210 -9.19 2.15 -11.31
N ASP A 211 -10.25 1.78 -10.60
CA ASP A 211 -10.77 0.41 -10.56
C ASP A 211 -10.97 -0.22 -11.94
N ASP A 212 -11.41 0.59 -12.91
CA ASP A 212 -11.72 0.12 -14.26
C ASP A 212 -10.50 -0.50 -14.91
N ILE A 213 -9.30 -0.03 -14.61
CA ILE A 213 -8.05 -0.62 -15.12
C ILE A 213 -7.48 -1.64 -14.13
N VAL A 214 -7.45 -1.36 -12.83
CA VAL A 214 -6.82 -2.25 -11.84
C VAL A 214 -7.48 -3.64 -11.84
N LYS A 215 -8.81 -3.70 -11.93
CA LYS A 215 -9.57 -4.97 -11.93
C LYS A 215 -9.46 -5.76 -13.24
N GLN A 216 -8.87 -5.20 -14.30
CA GLN A 216 -8.65 -5.91 -15.56
C GLN A 216 -7.37 -6.75 -15.56
N PHE A 217 -6.48 -6.48 -14.61
CA PHE A 217 -5.15 -7.06 -14.52
C PHE A 217 -4.94 -7.74 -13.16
N GLY A 218 -3.88 -8.51 -13.07
CA GLY A 218 -3.50 -9.24 -11.86
C GLY A 218 -2.29 -10.12 -12.15
N TRP A 219 -1.94 -11.00 -11.21
CA TRP A 219 -0.76 -11.86 -11.34
C TRP A 219 -0.79 -12.79 -12.56
N ASP A 220 -1.97 -13.24 -12.99
CA ASP A 220 -2.13 -14.10 -14.17
C ASP A 220 -2.18 -13.33 -15.51
N ARG A 221 -2.45 -12.02 -15.42
CA ARG A 221 -2.46 -11.09 -16.55
C ARG A 221 -1.90 -9.74 -16.06
N PRO A 222 -0.57 -9.60 -15.99
CA PRO A 222 0.05 -8.39 -15.46
C PRO A 222 -0.31 -7.15 -16.29
N MET A 223 -0.58 -6.04 -15.61
CA MET A 223 -0.66 -4.73 -16.25
C MET A 223 0.74 -4.31 -16.71
N HIS A 224 0.87 -3.64 -17.85
CA HIS A 224 2.12 -3.00 -18.25
C HIS A 224 1.99 -1.47 -18.12
N PRO A 225 3.10 -0.73 -17.96
CA PRO A 225 3.07 0.74 -17.92
C PRO A 225 2.39 1.38 -19.13
N ALA A 226 2.47 0.74 -20.30
CA ALA A 226 1.78 1.18 -21.51
C ALA A 226 0.25 1.10 -21.38
N ASP A 227 -0.29 0.10 -20.68
CA ASP A 227 -1.73 -0.05 -20.43
C ASP A 227 -2.23 1.11 -19.56
N TRP A 228 -1.47 1.47 -18.52
CA TRP A 228 -1.79 2.62 -17.66
C TRP A 228 -1.79 3.95 -18.45
N LYS A 229 -0.76 4.20 -19.27
CA LYS A 229 -0.70 5.41 -20.11
C LYS A 229 -1.86 5.46 -21.12
N ALA A 230 -2.22 4.32 -21.72
CA ALA A 230 -3.35 4.25 -22.65
C ALA A 230 -4.68 4.58 -21.94
N PHE A 231 -4.89 4.04 -20.74
CA PHE A 231 -6.07 4.35 -19.92
C PHE A 231 -6.17 5.84 -19.57
N LEU A 232 -5.08 6.47 -19.13
CA LEU A 232 -5.06 7.92 -18.87
C LEU A 232 -5.38 8.73 -20.13
N GLN A 233 -4.74 8.38 -21.25
CA GLN A 233 -4.92 9.06 -22.53
C GLN A 233 -6.36 8.96 -23.04
N GLU A 234 -7.01 7.82 -22.85
CA GLU A 234 -8.40 7.58 -23.23
C GLU A 234 -9.37 8.36 -22.32
N ARG A 235 -9.18 8.28 -21.00
CA ARG A 235 -10.16 8.78 -20.02
C ARG A 235 -10.00 10.26 -19.71
N LEU A 236 -8.78 10.76 -19.63
CA LEU A 236 -8.45 12.13 -19.19
C LEU A 236 -7.62 12.92 -20.22
N GLY A 237 -7.14 12.28 -21.29
CA GLY A 237 -6.41 12.94 -22.37
C GLY A 237 -4.91 13.08 -22.12
N ARG A 238 -4.24 13.84 -23.00
CA ARG A 238 -2.77 13.92 -23.04
C ARG A 238 -2.17 14.54 -21.77
N GLU A 239 -2.87 15.47 -21.15
CA GLU A 239 -2.39 16.16 -19.94
C GLU A 239 -2.22 15.19 -18.77
N ALA A 240 -3.12 14.21 -18.60
CA ALA A 240 -2.99 13.20 -17.55
C ALA A 240 -1.77 12.28 -17.77
N VAL A 241 -1.42 11.99 -19.03
CA VAL A 241 -0.19 11.25 -19.36
C VAL A 241 1.04 12.09 -18.99
N VAL A 242 1.03 13.39 -19.26
CA VAL A 242 2.11 14.29 -18.85
C VAL A 242 2.23 14.36 -17.33
N GLN A 243 1.12 14.48 -16.60
CA GLN A 243 1.13 14.47 -15.13
C GLN A 243 1.71 13.17 -14.56
N PHE A 244 1.41 12.02 -15.16
CA PHE A 244 2.03 10.75 -14.81
C PHE A 244 3.55 10.78 -15.04
N GLU A 245 4.00 11.24 -16.20
CA GLU A 245 5.42 11.36 -16.52
C GLU A 245 6.15 12.32 -15.57
N GLU A 246 5.52 13.45 -15.25
CA GLU A 246 6.02 14.40 -14.25
C GLU A 246 6.13 13.79 -12.85
N MET A 247 5.15 13.01 -12.42
CA MET A 247 5.21 12.26 -11.15
C MET A 247 6.41 11.31 -11.13
N THR A 248 6.60 10.51 -12.19
CA THR A 248 7.73 9.58 -12.28
C THR A 248 9.08 10.29 -12.34
N ALA A 249 9.11 11.52 -12.87
CA ALA A 249 10.28 12.39 -12.88
C ALA A 249 10.55 13.09 -11.53
N GLY A 250 9.73 12.84 -10.50
CA GLY A 250 9.89 13.44 -9.18
C GLY A 250 9.31 14.84 -9.05
N LYS A 251 8.40 15.26 -9.92
CA LYS A 251 7.70 16.54 -9.72
C LYS A 251 6.86 16.48 -8.44
N PHE A 252 6.86 17.58 -7.70
CA PHE A 252 6.03 17.75 -6.51
C PHE A 252 4.53 17.64 -6.86
N LEU A 253 3.79 16.88 -6.06
CA LEU A 253 2.36 16.65 -6.22
C LEU A 253 1.58 17.39 -5.15
N GLU A 254 0.58 18.15 -5.59
CA GLU A 254 -0.43 18.73 -4.71
C GLU A 254 -1.65 17.78 -4.62
N PRO A 255 -2.32 17.69 -3.47
CA PRO A 255 -3.56 16.91 -3.37
C PRO A 255 -4.63 17.52 -4.27
N ASP A 256 -5.35 16.67 -4.99
CA ASP A 256 -6.49 17.08 -5.79
C ASP A 256 -7.58 17.68 -4.89
N PRO A 257 -8.29 18.75 -5.31
CA PRO A 257 -9.30 19.38 -4.47
C PRO A 257 -10.48 18.46 -4.13
N ASP A 258 -10.72 17.38 -4.87
CA ASP A 258 -11.78 16.39 -4.60
C ASP A 258 -11.23 15.03 -4.12
N ILE A 259 -9.96 15.00 -3.67
CA ILE A 259 -9.32 13.77 -3.19
C ILE A 259 -10.15 13.12 -2.06
N PHE A 260 -10.24 11.79 -2.10
CA PHE A 260 -11.05 11.00 -1.15
C PHE A 260 -12.50 11.50 -1.01
N GLU A 261 -13.12 11.93 -2.12
CA GLU A 261 -14.50 12.42 -2.15
C GLU A 261 -14.77 13.57 -1.19
N ASN A 262 -13.75 14.38 -0.88
CA ASN A 262 -13.88 15.43 0.14
C ASN A 262 -14.29 14.90 1.51
N ARG A 263 -13.97 13.67 1.90
CA ARG A 263 -14.31 13.16 3.25
C ARG A 263 -13.39 13.70 4.34
N PHE A 264 -12.15 14.01 3.97
CA PHE A 264 -11.16 14.61 4.86
C PHE A 264 -10.89 16.06 4.45
N GLN A 265 -10.46 16.88 5.41
CA GLN A 265 -9.97 18.22 5.14
C GLN A 265 -8.49 18.13 4.74
N VAL A 266 -8.14 18.67 3.58
CA VAL A 266 -6.74 18.87 3.17
C VAL A 266 -6.27 20.20 3.73
N VAL A 267 -5.17 20.19 4.47
CA VAL A 267 -4.54 21.37 5.05
C VAL A 267 -3.19 21.58 4.39
N LYS A 268 -2.97 22.79 3.89
CA LYS A 268 -1.66 23.21 3.37
C LYS A 268 -0.79 23.65 4.54
N ASP A 269 0.44 23.18 4.56
CA ASP A 269 1.41 23.46 5.61
C ASP A 269 2.78 23.89 5.03
N GLU A 270 3.66 24.39 5.90
CA GLU A 270 5.05 24.71 5.60
C GLU A 270 5.97 23.99 6.59
N ILE A 271 6.87 23.16 6.06
CA ILE A 271 7.84 22.40 6.86
C ILE A 271 9.26 22.83 6.54
N GLU A 272 10.19 22.54 7.43
CA GLU A 272 11.62 22.66 7.15
C GLU A 272 12.17 21.31 6.64
N LEU A 273 12.74 21.31 5.43
CA LEU A 273 13.38 20.16 4.82
C LEU A 273 14.73 20.59 4.25
N ASN A 274 15.81 19.91 4.65
CA ASN A 274 17.18 20.25 4.24
C ASN A 274 17.56 21.73 4.49
N GLY A 275 17.06 22.32 5.58
CA GLY A 275 17.31 23.73 5.94
C GLY A 275 16.53 24.75 5.11
N GLN A 276 15.54 24.31 4.33
CA GLN A 276 14.68 25.18 3.53
C GLN A 276 13.21 25.01 3.95
N LYS A 277 12.48 26.13 3.96
CA LYS A 277 11.02 26.12 4.11
C LYS A 277 10.39 25.66 2.80
N VAL A 278 9.61 24.59 2.88
CA VAL A 278 8.96 23.97 1.73
C VAL A 278 7.49 23.69 2.02
N THR A 279 6.68 23.68 0.96
CA THR A 279 5.27 23.30 1.06
C THR A 279 5.13 21.82 1.42
N SER A 280 4.14 21.54 2.25
CA SER A 280 3.64 20.20 2.62
C SER A 280 2.11 20.23 2.69
N TYR A 281 1.51 19.06 2.76
CA TYR A 281 0.08 18.92 3.02
C TYR A 281 -0.15 17.82 4.06
N HIS A 282 -1.24 17.93 4.81
CA HIS A 282 -1.74 16.87 5.69
C HIS A 282 -3.28 16.82 5.66
N PHE A 283 -3.83 15.73 6.17
CA PHE A 283 -5.25 15.50 6.30
C PHE A 283 -5.71 15.72 7.74
N GLU A 284 -6.92 16.26 7.89
CA GLU A 284 -7.65 16.37 9.15
C GLU A 284 -9.06 15.80 8.99
N THR A 285 -9.65 15.32 10.07
CA THR A 285 -11.06 14.90 10.11
C THR A 285 -11.97 16.11 9.89
N LYS A 286 -13.04 15.97 9.11
CA LYS A 286 -14.06 17.02 9.02
C LYS A 286 -14.89 17.02 10.31
N ARG A 287 -15.03 18.19 10.94
CA ARG A 287 -15.90 18.37 12.11
C ARG A 287 -17.38 18.40 11.74
#